data_AF-A0A517NGU5-F1
#
_entry.id   AF-A0A517NGU5-F1
#
_cell.length_a   1.000
_cell.length_b   1.000
_cell.length_c   1.000
_cell.angle_alpha   90.00
_cell.angle_beta   90.00
_cell.angle_gamma   90.00
#
_symmetry.space_group_name_H-M   'P 1'
#
loop_
_entity.id
_entity.type
_entity.pdbx_description
1 polymer ?
#
loop_
_entity_poly.entity_id
_entity_poly.type
_entity_poly.pdbx_seq_one_letter_code
_entity_poly.pdbx_strand_id
1 'polypeptide(L)'
;MNLPEASSLRCSDRQPAFPAATRIRWFLRGTAVGAMLMAAANAVSYFFRSSDWSGLVGRPRSMNSAIGFPWIVWEAGNQYGGLFADYPNMLLNLMIGLIVGGGMGCVAVWKRDFLNHVVEAIASHEVVNTEVASHEVANTEMGSQTRKSAPIQFSLRGLMIATTLATIVAAVISRLAAHPITLVIIYALGPISLVALAMVPYRWPWQRRVTLLIPITFALIAIAMLVGSKLQMEFDQVLLGIFLSWTPQSAIAATLLTTYLIMGATGTKQAA
;
A
#
# COMPACT_ATOMS: atom_id res chain seq x y z
N MET A 1 7.54 -24.67 64.59
CA MET A 1 8.57 -24.22 63.64
C MET A 1 7.88 -24.21 62.28
N ASN A 2 7.30 -23.07 61.91
CA ASN A 2 6.41 -22.93 60.75
C ASN A 2 7.22 -22.31 59.62
N LEU A 3 7.37 -23.04 58.50
CA LEU A 3 7.97 -22.51 57.29
C LEU A 3 6.93 -21.65 56.56
N PRO A 4 7.30 -20.44 56.08
CA PRO A 4 6.38 -19.58 55.34
C PRO A 4 6.09 -20.19 53.95
N GLU A 5 4.81 -20.24 53.60
CA GLU A 5 4.30 -20.60 52.28
C GLU A 5 5.03 -19.80 51.21
N ALA A 6 5.74 -20.53 50.35
CA ALA A 6 6.32 -20.02 49.14
C ALA A 6 5.19 -19.47 48.25
N SER A 7 5.12 -18.13 48.21
CA SER A 7 4.89 -17.33 47.01
C SER A 7 4.33 -18.14 45.84
N SER A 8 3.00 -18.24 45.82
CA SER A 8 2.25 -18.49 44.60
C SER A 8 2.59 -17.38 43.61
N LEU A 9 3.62 -17.63 42.81
CA LEU A 9 3.82 -17.00 41.52
C LEU A 9 2.52 -17.23 40.74
N ARG A 10 1.57 -16.30 40.90
CA ARG A 10 0.44 -16.15 40.00
C ARG A 10 1.09 -16.05 38.64
N CYS A 11 0.98 -17.14 37.89
CA CYS A 11 1.12 -17.13 36.46
C CYS A 11 0.13 -16.06 36.01
N SER A 12 0.64 -14.84 35.87
CA SER A 12 -0.12 -13.66 35.53
C SER A 12 -0.82 -14.04 34.24
N ASP A 13 -2.15 -14.07 34.27
CA ASP A 13 -2.99 -14.16 33.10
C ASP A 13 -2.48 -13.11 32.11
N ARG A 14 -1.59 -13.53 31.20
CA ARG A 14 -1.21 -12.73 30.05
C ARG A 14 -2.48 -12.71 29.23
N GLN A 15 -3.31 -11.70 29.47
CA GLN A 15 -4.37 -11.35 28.57
C GLN A 15 -3.74 -11.32 27.17
N PRO A 16 -4.28 -12.09 26.19
CA PRO A 16 -3.74 -12.07 24.86
C PRO A 16 -3.70 -10.62 24.40
N ALA A 17 -2.52 -10.14 24.05
CA ALA A 17 -2.25 -8.72 23.82
C ALA A 17 -3.07 -8.11 22.69
N PHE A 18 -3.78 -8.95 21.91
CA PHE A 18 -4.63 -8.53 20.81
C PHE A 18 -5.98 -9.26 20.83
N PRO A 19 -7.11 -8.53 20.85
CA PRO A 19 -8.43 -9.14 20.71
C PRO A 19 -8.53 -9.82 19.33
N ALA A 20 -8.93 -11.10 19.33
CA ALA A 20 -9.11 -11.87 18.11
C ALA A 20 -10.01 -11.11 17.11
N ALA A 21 -9.58 -11.04 15.85
CA ALA A 21 -10.33 -10.30 14.84
C ALA A 21 -11.70 -10.96 14.59
N THR A 22 -12.76 -10.13 14.56
CA THR A 22 -14.12 -10.59 14.34
C THR A 22 -14.31 -11.15 12.92
N ARG A 23 -15.31 -12.01 12.72
CA ARG A 23 -15.65 -12.57 11.39
C ARG A 23 -15.86 -11.47 10.36
N ILE A 24 -16.55 -10.39 10.73
CA ILE A 24 -16.80 -9.25 9.85
C ILE A 24 -15.49 -8.60 9.40
N ARG A 25 -14.52 -8.42 10.29
CA ARG A 25 -13.20 -7.86 9.94
C ARG A 25 -12.46 -8.75 8.94
N TRP A 26 -12.48 -10.07 9.13
CA TRP A 26 -11.86 -11.01 8.20
C TRP A 26 -12.55 -11.05 6.84
N PHE A 27 -13.88 -11.00 6.83
CA PHE A 27 -14.66 -10.89 5.60
C PHE A 27 -14.25 -9.64 4.81
N LEU A 28 -14.31 -8.46 5.45
CA LEU A 28 -13.97 -7.18 4.81
C LEU A 28 -12.52 -7.17 4.28
N ARG A 29 -11.57 -7.74 5.02
CA ARG A 29 -10.17 -7.88 4.57
C ARG A 29 -10.07 -8.77 3.34
N GLY A 30 -10.69 -9.95 3.35
CA GLY A 30 -10.69 -10.85 2.20
C GLY A 30 -11.37 -10.23 0.98
N THR A 31 -12.46 -9.49 1.19
CA THR A 31 -13.14 -8.74 0.13
C THR A 31 -12.28 -7.64 -0.45
N ALA A 32 -11.56 -6.88 0.38
CA ALA A 32 -10.62 -5.88 -0.10
C ALA A 32 -9.51 -6.51 -0.96
N VAL A 33 -8.98 -7.67 -0.57
CA VAL A 33 -7.98 -8.40 -1.37
C VAL A 33 -8.56 -8.83 -2.72
N GLY A 34 -9.75 -9.43 -2.75
CA GLY A 34 -10.37 -9.85 -4.01
C GLY A 34 -10.73 -8.68 -4.93
N ALA A 35 -11.21 -7.56 -4.37
CA ALA A 35 -11.43 -6.33 -5.12
C ALA A 35 -10.13 -5.78 -5.72
N MET A 36 -9.03 -5.80 -4.95
CA MET A 36 -7.71 -5.37 -5.41
C MET A 36 -7.18 -6.26 -6.54
N LEU A 37 -7.35 -7.58 -6.45
CA LEU A 37 -6.96 -8.51 -7.52
C LEU A 37 -7.77 -8.30 -8.79
N MET A 38 -9.08 -8.07 -8.67
CA MET A 38 -9.93 -7.74 -9.82
C MET A 38 -9.58 -6.40 -10.44
N ALA A 39 -9.27 -5.38 -9.63
CA ALA A 39 -8.78 -4.10 -10.12
C ALA A 39 -7.43 -4.25 -10.85
N ALA A 40 -6.52 -5.08 -10.33
CA ALA A 40 -5.26 -5.40 -10.99
C ALA A 40 -5.47 -6.14 -12.32
N ALA A 41 -6.37 -7.12 -12.37
CA ALA A 41 -6.73 -7.82 -13.61
C ALA A 41 -7.35 -6.86 -14.64
N ASN A 42 -8.23 -5.96 -14.19
CA ASN A 42 -8.81 -4.92 -15.02
C ASN A 42 -7.73 -3.97 -15.59
N ALA A 43 -6.80 -3.52 -14.75
CA ALA A 43 -5.66 -2.74 -15.19
C ALA A 43 -4.79 -3.50 -16.22
N VAL A 44 -4.42 -4.74 -15.92
CA VAL A 44 -3.59 -5.57 -16.81
C VAL A 44 -4.27 -5.82 -18.16
N SER A 45 -5.61 -5.92 -18.18
CA SER A 45 -6.38 -6.12 -19.42
C SER A 45 -6.12 -5.03 -20.47
N TYR A 46 -5.77 -3.82 -20.06
CA TYR A 46 -5.44 -2.73 -20.98
C TYR A 46 -4.27 -3.07 -21.89
N PHE A 47 -3.22 -3.70 -21.34
CA PHE A 47 -2.04 -4.08 -22.11
C PHE A 47 -2.33 -5.18 -23.12
N PHE A 48 -3.30 -6.05 -22.84
CA PHE A 48 -3.70 -7.12 -23.77
C PHE A 48 -4.73 -6.67 -24.80
N ARG A 49 -5.54 -5.66 -24.50
CA ARG A 49 -6.65 -5.20 -25.35
C ARG A 49 -6.29 -3.97 -26.20
N SER A 50 -5.38 -3.14 -25.73
CA SER A 50 -4.95 -1.93 -26.44
C SER A 50 -3.83 -2.27 -27.42
N SER A 51 -3.97 -1.87 -28.68
CA SER A 51 -2.94 -2.06 -29.70
C SER A 51 -1.79 -1.06 -29.60
N ASP A 52 -1.98 0.04 -28.87
CA ASP A 52 -1.00 1.11 -28.71
C ASP A 52 -1.03 1.68 -27.29
N TRP A 53 0.14 1.82 -26.67
CA TRP A 53 0.30 2.38 -25.33
C TRP A 53 0.97 3.76 -25.34
N SER A 54 1.34 4.28 -26.53
CA SER A 54 1.96 5.59 -26.67
C SER A 54 1.07 6.75 -26.21
N GLY A 55 -0.26 6.53 -26.19
CA GLY A 55 -1.23 7.44 -25.57
C GLY A 55 -0.97 7.70 -24.08
N LEU A 56 -0.42 6.73 -23.34
CA LEU A 56 -0.08 6.91 -21.92
C LEU A 56 1.10 7.87 -21.70
N VAL A 57 1.82 8.23 -22.77
CA VAL A 57 3.02 9.07 -22.71
C VAL A 57 2.91 10.32 -23.60
N GLY A 58 1.68 10.68 -23.99
CA GLY A 58 1.36 11.97 -24.63
C GLY A 58 1.53 12.03 -26.15
N ARG A 59 1.58 10.89 -26.84
CA ARG A 59 1.55 10.86 -28.32
C ARG A 59 0.62 9.78 -28.84
N PRO A 60 -0.71 9.91 -28.69
CA PRO A 60 -1.65 8.92 -29.21
C PRO A 60 -1.52 8.85 -30.73
N ARG A 61 -0.96 7.77 -31.26
CA ARG A 61 -0.94 7.51 -32.72
C ARG A 61 -2.22 6.84 -33.20
N SER A 62 -2.92 6.16 -32.30
CA SER A 62 -4.21 5.53 -32.55
C SER A 62 -5.14 5.73 -31.35
N MET A 63 -6.44 5.74 -31.60
CA MET A 63 -7.47 5.74 -30.55
C MET A 63 -7.87 4.32 -30.15
N ASN A 64 -7.09 3.29 -30.47
CA ASN A 64 -7.43 1.89 -30.19
C ASN A 64 -6.90 1.48 -28.81
N SER A 65 -7.39 2.13 -27.76
CA SER A 65 -7.11 1.73 -26.38
C SER A 65 -8.38 1.27 -25.71
N ALA A 66 -8.32 0.15 -24.98
CA ALA A 66 -9.48 -0.43 -24.34
C ALA A 66 -9.10 -1.00 -22.98
N ILE A 67 -9.96 -0.80 -21.98
CA ILE A 67 -9.80 -1.37 -20.64
C ILE A 67 -11.09 -2.06 -20.21
N GLY A 68 -10.96 -3.16 -19.49
CA GLY A 68 -12.09 -3.88 -18.95
C GLY A 68 -11.77 -5.35 -18.74
N PHE A 69 -12.07 -5.89 -17.55
CA PHE A 69 -12.04 -7.32 -17.29
C PHE A 69 -13.20 -7.78 -16.41
N PRO A 70 -13.96 -8.82 -16.82
CA PRO A 70 -13.79 -9.57 -18.07
C PRO A 70 -14.38 -8.89 -19.31
N TRP A 71 -15.32 -7.95 -19.17
CA TRP A 71 -15.91 -7.22 -20.30
C TRP A 71 -15.23 -5.88 -20.53
N ILE A 72 -15.24 -5.38 -21.77
CA ILE A 72 -14.70 -4.06 -22.13
C ILE A 72 -15.59 -2.99 -21.50
N VAL A 73 -15.01 -2.11 -20.68
CA VAL A 73 -15.74 -1.04 -19.99
C VAL A 73 -15.54 0.29 -20.69
N TRP A 74 -14.36 0.47 -21.26
CA TRP A 74 -13.96 1.70 -21.88
C TRP A 74 -13.12 1.38 -23.12
N GLU A 75 -13.40 2.08 -24.20
CA GLU A 75 -12.72 1.98 -25.48
C GLU A 75 -12.57 3.41 -26.03
N ALA A 76 -11.33 3.82 -26.31
CA ALA A 76 -11.04 5.10 -26.90
C ALA A 76 -11.60 5.17 -28.34
N GLY A 77 -11.99 6.37 -28.77
CA GLY A 77 -12.55 6.59 -30.11
C GLY A 77 -14.05 6.29 -30.24
N ASN A 78 -14.72 5.73 -29.23
CA ASN A 78 -16.17 5.58 -29.25
C ASN A 78 -16.86 6.94 -29.05
N GLN A 79 -17.23 7.61 -30.15
CA GLN A 79 -17.85 8.95 -30.18
C GLN A 79 -19.37 8.95 -29.89
N TYR A 80 -19.86 8.11 -28.97
CA TYR A 80 -21.26 8.22 -28.53
C TYR A 80 -21.40 9.19 -27.34
N GLY A 81 -21.51 10.48 -27.66
CA GLY A 81 -22.29 11.43 -26.84
C GLY A 81 -21.77 11.84 -25.46
N GLY A 82 -20.45 11.77 -25.21
CA GLY A 82 -19.85 12.43 -24.03
C GLY A 82 -19.87 11.66 -22.72
N LEU A 83 -20.30 10.39 -22.73
CA LEU A 83 -20.12 9.48 -21.60
C LEU A 83 -19.20 8.34 -22.04
N PHE A 84 -17.91 8.49 -21.70
CA PHE A 84 -16.78 7.70 -22.18
C PHE A 84 -16.79 6.20 -21.77
N ALA A 85 -17.82 5.72 -21.05
CA ALA A 85 -17.85 4.36 -20.50
C ALA A 85 -19.12 3.59 -20.88
N ASP A 86 -18.97 2.32 -21.20
CA ASP A 86 -20.06 1.37 -21.33
C ASP A 86 -20.57 1.01 -19.92
N TYR A 87 -21.56 1.76 -19.43
CA TYR A 87 -22.12 1.59 -18.08
C TYR A 87 -22.64 0.17 -17.80
N PRO A 88 -23.37 -0.49 -18.72
CA PRO A 88 -23.73 -1.89 -18.54
C PRO A 88 -22.52 -2.80 -18.26
N ASN A 89 -21.48 -2.71 -19.09
CA ASN A 89 -20.27 -3.53 -18.90
C ASN A 89 -19.48 -3.12 -17.64
N MET A 90 -19.47 -1.83 -17.30
CA MET A 90 -18.91 -1.35 -16.03
C MET A 90 -19.61 -1.98 -14.83
N LEU A 91 -20.95 -2.01 -14.84
CA LEU A 91 -21.76 -2.61 -13.78
C LEU A 91 -21.52 -4.12 -13.69
N LEU A 92 -21.44 -4.83 -14.82
CA LEU A 92 -21.14 -6.25 -14.85
C LEU A 92 -19.76 -6.57 -14.27
N ASN A 93 -18.72 -5.79 -14.66
CA ASN A 93 -17.39 -5.94 -14.10
C ASN A 93 -17.36 -5.65 -12.59
N LEU A 94 -18.08 -4.61 -12.14
CA LEU A 94 -18.22 -4.30 -10.72
C LEU A 94 -18.88 -5.46 -9.96
N MET A 95 -19.96 -6.03 -10.50
CA MET A 95 -20.65 -7.18 -9.89
C MET A 95 -19.74 -8.39 -9.79
N ILE A 96 -18.96 -8.70 -10.82
CA ILE A 96 -17.95 -9.77 -10.73
C ILE A 96 -16.89 -9.43 -9.68
N GLY A 97 -16.42 -8.19 -9.63
CA GLY A 97 -15.50 -7.72 -8.59
C GLY A 97 -16.03 -8.00 -7.18
N LEU A 98 -17.30 -7.69 -6.95
CA LEU A 98 -17.98 -7.95 -5.68
C LEU A 98 -18.16 -9.45 -5.40
N ILE A 99 -18.46 -10.27 -6.40
CA ILE A 99 -18.59 -11.72 -6.25
C ILE A 99 -17.23 -12.35 -5.90
N VAL A 100 -16.17 -11.99 -6.61
CA VAL A 100 -14.80 -12.49 -6.34
C VAL A 100 -14.32 -12.01 -4.97
N GLY A 101 -14.52 -10.73 -4.65
CA GLY A 101 -14.23 -10.18 -3.32
C GLY A 101 -15.03 -10.87 -2.22
N GLY A 102 -16.33 -11.08 -2.41
CA GLY A 102 -17.18 -11.81 -1.47
C GLY A 102 -16.70 -13.24 -1.26
N GLY A 103 -16.35 -13.95 -2.34
CA GLY A 103 -15.78 -15.29 -2.30
C GLY A 103 -14.49 -15.35 -1.48
N MET A 104 -13.54 -14.43 -1.71
CA MET A 104 -12.31 -14.35 -0.92
C MET A 104 -12.57 -13.96 0.54
N GLY A 105 -13.55 -13.09 0.81
CA GLY A 105 -14.03 -12.76 2.15
C GLY A 105 -14.56 -14.00 2.89
N CYS A 106 -15.38 -14.80 2.23
CA CYS A 106 -15.89 -16.06 2.78
C CYS A 106 -14.76 -17.05 3.10
N VAL A 107 -13.79 -17.20 2.20
CA VAL A 107 -12.60 -18.04 2.44
C VAL A 107 -11.79 -17.54 3.64
N ALA A 108 -11.60 -16.22 3.77
CA ALA A 108 -10.90 -15.62 4.90
C ALA A 108 -11.63 -15.87 6.24
N VAL A 109 -12.97 -15.79 6.25
CA VAL A 109 -13.78 -16.14 7.44
C VAL A 109 -13.66 -17.63 7.76
N TRP A 110 -13.71 -18.50 6.75
CA TRP A 110 -13.59 -19.94 6.93
C TRP A 110 -12.22 -20.34 7.49
N LYS A 111 -11.15 -19.64 7.07
CA LYS A 111 -9.77 -19.85 7.53
C LYS A 111 -9.35 -18.89 8.66
N ARG A 112 -10.30 -18.23 9.34
CA ARG A 112 -10.01 -17.19 10.33
C ARG A 112 -9.09 -17.64 11.47
N ASP A 113 -9.19 -18.89 11.93
CA ASP A 113 -8.43 -19.37 13.08
C ASP A 113 -6.95 -19.51 12.69
N PHE A 114 -6.67 -20.04 11.50
CA PHE A 114 -5.34 -20.06 10.91
C PHE A 114 -4.79 -18.63 10.71
N LEU A 115 -5.60 -17.73 10.13
CA LEU A 115 -5.18 -16.35 9.87
C LEU A 115 -4.92 -15.57 11.16
N ASN A 116 -5.71 -15.79 12.22
CA ASN A 116 -5.47 -15.21 13.54
C ASN A 116 -4.14 -15.69 14.11
N HIS A 117 -3.83 -16.98 14.03
CA HIS A 117 -2.54 -17.52 14.47
C HIS A 117 -1.36 -16.94 13.69
N VAL A 118 -1.50 -16.77 12.37
CA VAL A 118 -0.44 -16.14 11.56
C VAL A 118 -0.23 -14.68 11.97
N VAL A 119 -1.31 -13.91 12.15
CA VAL A 119 -1.21 -12.52 12.60
C VAL A 119 -0.59 -12.41 13.99
N GLU A 120 -0.94 -13.31 14.91
CA GLU A 120 -0.38 -13.37 16.26
C GLU A 120 1.12 -13.74 16.23
N ALA A 121 1.52 -14.68 15.37
CA ALA A 121 2.92 -15.03 15.17
C ALA A 121 3.74 -13.86 14.61
N ILE A 122 3.19 -13.11 13.65
CA ILE A 122 3.85 -11.92 13.10
C ILE A 122 3.94 -10.81 14.15
N ALA A 123 2.86 -10.54 14.89
CA ALA A 123 2.81 -9.49 15.91
C ALA A 123 3.77 -9.77 17.07
N SER A 124 3.88 -11.03 17.51
CA SER A 124 4.83 -11.41 18.57
C SER A 124 6.29 -11.26 18.13
N HIS A 125 6.61 -11.56 16.86
CA HIS A 125 7.95 -11.34 16.31
C HIS A 125 8.32 -9.85 16.24
N GLU A 126 7.35 -8.96 16.01
CA GLU A 126 7.58 -7.50 15.99
C GLU A 126 7.90 -6.95 17.40
N VAL A 127 7.22 -7.45 18.44
CA VAL A 127 7.45 -7.03 19.83
C VAL A 127 8.85 -7.43 20.30
N VAL A 128 9.28 -8.67 20.06
CA VAL A 128 10.61 -9.15 20.48
C VAL A 128 11.74 -8.33 19.86
N ASN A 129 11.65 -8.03 18.56
CA ASN A 129 12.65 -7.20 17.88
C ASN A 129 12.70 -5.76 18.42
N THR A 130 11.56 -5.24 18.89
CA THR A 130 11.47 -3.90 19.46
C THR A 130 12.07 -3.84 20.87
N GLU A 131 11.87 -4.88 21.69
CA GLU A 131 12.46 -4.96 23.04
C GLU A 131 13.98 -5.08 22.99
N VAL A 132 14.53 -5.93 22.12
CA VAL A 132 15.99 -6.06 21.93
C VAL A 132 16.62 -4.73 21.51
N ALA A 133 16.00 -4.04 20.54
CA ALA A 133 16.47 -2.74 20.07
C ALA A 133 16.30 -1.62 21.11
N SER A 134 15.42 -1.79 22.10
CA SER A 134 15.21 -0.83 23.19
C SER A 134 16.17 -1.09 24.36
N HIS A 135 16.49 -2.36 24.64
CA HIS A 135 17.46 -2.74 25.68
C HIS A 135 18.90 -2.34 25.32
N GLU A 136 19.26 -2.39 24.03
CA GLU A 136 20.59 -1.94 23.57
C GLU A 136 20.78 -0.42 23.74
N VAL A 137 19.70 0.36 23.60
CA VAL A 137 19.72 1.81 23.87
C VAL A 137 19.63 2.10 25.37
N ALA A 138 18.86 1.32 26.12
CA ALA A 138 18.67 1.52 27.57
C ALA A 138 19.94 1.24 28.38
N ASN A 139 20.80 0.31 27.95
CA ASN A 139 22.10 0.08 28.62
C ASN A 139 23.12 1.20 28.38
N THR A 140 22.85 2.14 27.47
CA THR A 140 23.69 3.33 27.23
C THR A 140 23.20 4.56 28.01
N GLU A 141 22.01 4.52 28.62
CA GLU A 141 21.44 5.64 29.36
C GLU A 141 21.02 5.23 30.79
N MET A 142 22.00 4.87 31.62
CA MET A 142 21.80 4.78 33.08
C MET A 142 21.78 6.19 33.68
N GLY A 143 20.69 6.92 33.42
CA GLY A 143 20.44 8.28 33.85
C GLY A 143 18.94 8.57 33.86
N SER A 144 18.28 8.09 34.92
CA SER A 144 16.84 8.15 35.14
C SER A 144 16.29 9.58 35.17
N GLN A 145 15.59 10.00 34.11
CA GLN A 145 14.55 11.02 34.22
C GLN A 145 13.35 10.63 33.34
N THR A 146 12.19 10.59 33.99
CA THR A 146 10.85 10.48 33.42
C THR A 146 10.69 11.46 32.25
N ARG A 147 10.86 10.97 31.00
CA ARG A 147 10.69 11.76 29.78
C ARG A 147 9.22 12.20 29.66
N LYS A 148 8.90 13.37 30.23
CA LYS A 148 7.81 14.21 29.73
C LYS A 148 8.02 14.35 28.23
N SER A 149 7.01 14.01 27.43
CA SER A 149 7.04 14.16 25.98
C SER A 149 7.37 15.61 25.65
N ALA A 150 8.65 15.90 25.39
CA ALA A 150 9.07 17.22 24.98
C ALA A 150 8.33 17.54 23.66
N PRO A 151 7.77 18.75 23.51
CA PRO A 151 7.18 19.15 22.24
C PRO A 151 8.23 18.93 21.14
N ILE A 152 7.82 18.35 20.02
CA ILE A 152 8.69 18.10 18.86
C ILE A 152 9.16 19.47 18.37
N GLN A 153 10.29 19.93 18.88
CA GLN A 153 10.94 21.15 18.43
C GLN A 153 11.66 20.79 17.13
N PHE A 154 10.97 21.00 16.01
CA PHE A 154 11.58 20.93 14.70
C PHE A 154 12.74 21.93 14.67
N SER A 155 13.97 21.41 14.55
CA SER A 155 15.15 22.25 14.40
C SER A 155 14.98 23.14 13.17
N LEU A 156 15.05 24.46 13.36
CA LEU A 156 14.92 25.45 12.29
C LEU A 156 15.95 25.20 11.17
N ARG A 157 17.14 24.68 11.53
CA ARG A 157 18.16 24.23 10.56
C ARG A 157 17.69 23.05 9.73
N GLY A 158 17.05 22.06 10.36
CA GLY A 158 16.48 20.91 9.68
C GLY A 158 15.39 21.31 8.69
N LEU A 159 14.52 22.25 9.08
CA LEU A 159 13.50 22.80 8.21
C LEU A 159 14.12 23.51 6.99
N MET A 160 15.12 24.37 7.19
CA MET A 160 15.81 25.08 6.11
C MET A 160 16.52 24.14 5.12
N ILE A 161 17.17 23.09 5.62
CA ILE A 161 17.81 22.08 4.77
C ILE A 161 16.75 21.34 3.94
N ALA A 162 15.66 20.91 4.59
CA ALA A 162 14.57 20.22 3.91
C ALA A 162 13.91 21.09 2.84
N THR A 163 13.64 22.37 3.11
CA THR A 163 13.05 23.29 2.12
C THR A 163 14.01 23.56 0.96
N THR A 164 15.31 23.70 1.22
CA THR A 164 16.31 23.91 0.16
C THR A 164 16.41 22.68 -0.74
N LEU A 165 16.49 21.48 -0.15
CA LEU A 165 16.50 20.23 -0.91
C LEU A 165 15.22 20.05 -1.72
N ALA A 166 14.06 20.33 -1.13
CA ALA A 166 12.78 20.29 -1.82
C ALA A 166 12.73 21.28 -3.00
N THR A 167 13.32 22.47 -2.85
CA THR A 167 13.38 23.48 -3.92
C THR A 167 14.29 23.04 -5.06
N ILE A 168 15.46 22.47 -4.76
CA ILE A 168 16.37 21.90 -5.78
C ILE A 168 15.67 20.78 -6.54
N VAL A 169 15.03 19.86 -5.82
CA VAL A 169 14.25 18.77 -6.44
C VAL A 169 13.11 19.34 -7.29
N ALA A 170 12.37 20.33 -6.80
CA ALA A 170 11.31 20.98 -7.57
C ALA A 170 11.83 21.69 -8.83
N ALA A 171 13.00 22.32 -8.77
CA ALA A 171 13.64 22.97 -9.92
C ALA A 171 14.14 21.95 -10.96
N VAL A 172 14.66 20.81 -10.51
CA VAL A 172 15.06 19.71 -11.39
C VAL A 172 13.83 19.08 -12.05
N ILE A 173 12.77 18.83 -11.27
CA ILE A 173 11.49 18.31 -11.78
C ILE A 173 10.88 19.28 -12.79
N SER A 174 10.89 20.60 -12.53
CA SER A 174 10.29 21.57 -13.46
C SER A 174 11.01 21.65 -14.81
N ARG A 175 12.34 21.41 -14.84
CA ARG A 175 13.10 21.27 -16.10
C ARG A 175 12.85 19.92 -16.79
N LEU A 176 12.70 18.84 -16.03
CA LEU A 176 12.45 17.50 -16.58
C LEU A 176 10.98 17.26 -16.96
N ALA A 177 10.05 18.08 -16.45
CA ALA A 177 8.61 17.93 -16.65
C ALA A 177 8.17 18.03 -18.12
N ALA A 178 9.00 18.58 -19.00
CA ALA A 178 8.72 18.66 -20.44
C ALA A 178 9.01 17.36 -21.21
N HIS A 179 9.53 16.31 -20.55
CA HIS A 179 9.87 15.06 -21.22
C HIS A 179 8.88 13.92 -20.93
N PRO A 180 8.45 13.16 -21.96
CA PRO A 180 7.58 11.99 -21.79
C PRO A 180 8.18 10.91 -20.87
N ILE A 181 9.51 10.82 -20.84
CA ILE A 181 10.26 9.90 -19.99
C ILE A 181 9.92 10.12 -18.51
N THR A 182 9.64 11.35 -18.09
CA THR A 182 9.30 11.67 -16.70
C THR A 182 8.02 10.99 -16.25
N LEU A 183 6.98 10.90 -17.10
CA LEU A 183 5.76 10.15 -16.79
C LEU A 183 6.05 8.66 -16.65
N VAL A 184 6.85 8.09 -17.55
CA VAL A 184 7.25 6.67 -17.47
C VAL A 184 7.96 6.38 -16.14
N ILE A 185 8.85 7.27 -15.73
CA ILE A 185 9.55 7.15 -14.44
C ILE A 185 8.56 7.21 -13.28
N ILE A 186 7.58 8.12 -13.28
CA ILE A 186 6.56 8.22 -12.22
C ILE A 186 5.69 6.95 -12.19
N TYR A 187 5.30 6.41 -13.34
CA TYR A 187 4.50 5.19 -13.43
C TYR A 187 5.26 3.94 -12.94
N ALA A 188 6.57 3.86 -13.22
CA ALA A 188 7.39 2.73 -12.80
C ALA A 188 7.86 2.83 -11.34
N LEU A 189 8.31 4.01 -10.91
CA LEU A 189 8.92 4.20 -9.59
C LEU A 189 7.91 4.60 -8.52
N GLY A 190 6.73 5.12 -8.86
CA GLY A 190 5.77 5.61 -7.87
C GLY A 190 5.44 4.57 -6.78
N PRO A 191 4.95 3.38 -7.13
CA PRO A 191 4.58 2.34 -6.15
C PRO A 191 5.80 1.79 -5.41
N ILE A 192 6.91 1.58 -6.10
CA ILE A 192 8.17 1.12 -5.47
C ILE A 192 8.64 2.15 -4.43
N SER A 193 8.59 3.43 -4.76
CA SER A 193 8.95 4.51 -3.85
C SER A 193 8.01 4.58 -2.65
N LEU A 194 6.71 4.40 -2.85
CA LEU A 194 5.73 4.33 -1.76
C LEU A 194 5.96 3.13 -0.85
N VAL A 195 6.25 1.95 -1.40
CA VAL A 195 6.58 0.75 -0.63
C VAL A 195 7.89 0.94 0.14
N ALA A 196 8.94 1.44 -0.52
CA ALA A 196 10.21 1.73 0.13
C ALA A 196 10.03 2.72 1.28
N LEU A 197 9.28 3.80 1.05
CA LEU A 197 8.98 4.80 2.07
C LEU A 197 8.14 4.24 3.23
N ALA A 198 7.21 3.32 2.93
CA ALA A 198 6.47 2.59 3.96
C ALA A 198 7.36 1.69 4.81
N MET A 199 8.49 1.23 4.26
CA MET A 199 9.47 0.38 4.95
C MET A 199 10.55 1.18 5.69
N VAL A 200 10.82 2.43 5.32
CA VAL A 200 11.85 3.29 5.96
C VAL A 200 11.65 3.43 7.48
N PRO A 201 10.47 3.82 7.99
CA PRO A 201 10.26 3.92 9.44
C PRO A 201 9.83 2.57 10.01
N TYR A 202 10.77 1.61 10.10
CA TYR A 202 10.52 0.25 10.61
C TYR A 202 9.85 0.23 12.00
N ARG A 203 10.06 1.26 12.82
CA ARG A 203 9.53 1.36 14.20
C ARG A 203 8.19 2.08 14.32
N TRP A 204 7.58 2.54 13.22
CA TRP A 204 6.31 3.28 13.30
C TRP A 204 5.11 2.34 13.26
N PRO A 205 4.07 2.61 14.09
CA PRO A 205 2.84 1.84 14.02
C PRO A 205 2.22 1.98 12.63
N TRP A 206 1.62 0.90 12.13
CA TRP A 206 1.02 0.83 10.80
C TRP A 206 0.11 2.02 10.47
N GLN A 207 -0.71 2.46 11.43
CA GLN A 207 -1.60 3.62 11.26
C GLN A 207 -0.85 4.89 10.85
N ARG A 208 0.32 5.15 11.48
CA ARG A 208 1.14 6.33 11.17
C ARG A 208 1.78 6.23 9.79
N ARG A 209 2.14 5.01 9.36
CA ARG A 209 2.64 4.77 7.99
C ARG A 209 1.57 5.07 6.96
N VAL A 210 0.34 4.57 7.16
CA VAL A 210 -0.79 4.86 6.28
C VAL A 210 -1.09 6.36 6.23
N THR A 211 -1.15 7.04 7.38
CA THR A 211 -1.38 8.49 7.45
C THR A 211 -0.29 9.29 6.73
N LEU A 212 0.95 8.80 6.69
CA LEU A 212 2.04 9.43 5.94
C LEU A 212 1.98 9.11 4.44
N LEU A 213 1.60 7.88 4.06
CA LEU A 213 1.53 7.47 2.65
C LEU A 213 0.45 8.21 1.88
N ILE A 214 -0.74 8.38 2.47
CA ILE A 214 -1.88 9.05 1.83
C ILE A 214 -1.51 10.42 1.21
N PRO A 215 -0.98 11.41 1.96
CA PRO A 215 -0.65 12.72 1.39
C PRO A 215 0.47 12.64 0.36
N ILE A 216 1.40 11.68 0.49
CA ILE A 216 2.51 11.50 -0.47
C ILE A 216 1.99 10.91 -1.78
N THR A 217 1.09 9.92 -1.71
CA THR A 217 0.41 9.38 -2.88
C THR A 217 -0.37 10.48 -3.60
N PHE A 218 -1.12 11.32 -2.87
CA PHE A 218 -1.82 12.47 -3.46
C PHE A 218 -0.86 13.49 -4.09
N ALA A 219 0.28 13.78 -3.44
CA ALA A 219 1.29 14.66 -3.99
C ALA A 219 1.91 14.09 -5.29
N LEU A 220 2.20 12.79 -5.35
CA LEU A 220 2.70 12.13 -6.55
C LEU A 220 1.68 12.17 -7.69
N ILE A 221 0.39 11.94 -7.39
CA ILE A 221 -0.70 12.09 -8.37
C ILE A 221 -0.74 13.54 -8.88
N ALA A 222 -0.69 14.53 -7.99
CA ALA A 222 -0.68 15.95 -8.40
C ALA A 222 0.51 16.30 -9.28
N ILE A 223 1.71 15.78 -8.97
CA ILE A 223 2.91 15.96 -9.81
C ILE A 223 2.71 15.32 -11.18
N ALA A 224 2.24 14.07 -11.24
CA ALA A 224 1.95 13.38 -12.50
C ALA A 224 0.95 14.19 -13.35
N MET A 225 -0.07 14.74 -12.70
CA MET A 225 -1.08 15.59 -13.34
C MET A 225 -0.48 16.87 -13.93
N LEU A 226 0.39 17.56 -13.18
CA LEU A 226 1.09 18.74 -13.67
C LEU A 226 1.99 18.43 -14.86
N VAL A 227 2.73 17.31 -14.82
CA VAL A 227 3.58 16.84 -15.92
C VAL A 227 2.72 16.52 -17.15
N GLY A 228 1.62 15.78 -16.98
CA GLY A 228 0.70 15.45 -18.06
C GLY A 228 0.07 16.68 -18.72
N SER A 229 -0.32 17.68 -17.92
CA SER A 229 -0.82 18.97 -18.41
C SER A 229 0.21 19.70 -19.28
N LYS A 230 1.50 19.68 -18.90
CA LYS A 230 2.58 20.26 -19.72
C LYS A 230 2.83 19.52 -21.02
N LEU A 231 2.50 18.22 -21.07
CA LEU A 231 2.57 17.39 -22.28
C LEU A 231 1.27 17.43 -23.10
N GLN A 232 0.32 18.30 -22.76
CA GLN A 232 -1.00 18.41 -23.42
C GLN A 232 -1.81 17.11 -23.38
N MET A 233 -1.61 16.29 -22.34
CA MET A 233 -2.39 15.08 -22.12
C MET A 233 -3.72 15.39 -21.44
N GLU A 234 -4.75 14.63 -21.78
CA GLU A 234 -6.03 14.67 -21.08
C GLU A 234 -5.88 14.16 -19.64
N PHE A 235 -6.66 14.75 -18.73
CA PHE A 235 -6.63 14.40 -17.31
C PHE A 235 -6.88 12.90 -17.09
N ASP A 236 -7.89 12.37 -17.77
CA ASP A 236 -8.29 10.97 -17.65
C ASP A 236 -7.19 10.00 -18.13
N GLN A 237 -6.39 10.37 -19.14
CA GLN A 237 -5.29 9.54 -19.63
C GLN A 237 -4.14 9.43 -18.63
N VAL A 238 -3.84 10.51 -17.91
CA VAL A 238 -2.81 10.50 -16.85
C VAL A 238 -3.26 9.64 -15.68
N LEU A 239 -4.51 9.80 -15.23
CA LEU A 239 -5.09 8.96 -14.18
C LEU A 239 -5.15 7.49 -14.58
N LEU A 240 -5.52 7.22 -15.84
CA LEU A 240 -5.48 5.87 -16.40
C LEU A 240 -4.06 5.31 -16.34
N GLY A 241 -3.04 6.05 -16.77
CA GLY A 241 -1.64 5.64 -16.67
C GLY A 241 -1.20 5.28 -15.25
N ILE A 242 -1.60 6.10 -14.26
CA ILE A 242 -1.35 5.83 -12.83
C ILE A 242 -2.08 4.56 -12.41
N PHE A 243 -3.38 4.42 -12.71
CA PHE A 243 -4.16 3.24 -12.34
C PHE A 243 -3.58 1.95 -12.92
N LEU A 244 -3.22 1.98 -14.21
CA LEU A 244 -2.68 0.85 -14.97
C LEU A 244 -1.34 0.37 -14.44
N SER A 245 -0.48 1.30 -14.03
CA SER A 245 0.85 0.98 -13.52
C SER A 245 0.82 0.64 -12.04
N TRP A 246 0.12 1.43 -11.23
CA TRP A 246 0.20 1.33 -9.76
C TRP A 246 -0.62 0.19 -9.19
N THR A 247 -1.78 -0.13 -9.75
CA THR A 247 -2.67 -1.16 -9.21
C THR A 247 -2.05 -2.56 -9.28
N PRO A 248 -1.53 -3.03 -10.44
CA PRO A 248 -0.90 -4.35 -10.52
C PRO A 248 0.38 -4.42 -9.69
N GLN A 249 1.22 -3.38 -9.72
CA GLN A 249 2.45 -3.34 -8.93
C GLN A 249 2.15 -3.45 -7.43
N SER A 250 1.16 -2.70 -6.94
CA SER A 250 0.75 -2.76 -5.52
C SER A 250 0.18 -4.13 -5.15
N ALA A 251 -0.61 -4.75 -6.04
CA ALA A 251 -1.18 -6.08 -5.81
C ALA A 251 -0.09 -7.15 -5.72
N ILE A 252 0.91 -7.10 -6.62
CA ILE A 252 2.07 -7.99 -6.59
C ILE A 252 2.87 -7.78 -5.31
N ALA A 253 3.22 -6.54 -4.98
CA ALA A 253 3.99 -6.22 -3.78
C ALA A 253 3.29 -6.70 -2.50
N ALA A 254 1.99 -6.44 -2.37
CA ALA A 254 1.19 -6.90 -1.23
C ALA A 254 1.14 -8.44 -1.15
N THR A 255 0.99 -9.12 -2.29
CA THR A 255 0.94 -10.59 -2.35
C THR A 255 2.28 -11.21 -1.98
N LEU A 256 3.39 -10.69 -2.52
CA LEU A 256 4.74 -11.17 -2.22
C LEU A 256 5.08 -10.95 -0.74
N LEU A 257 4.80 -9.76 -0.21
CA LEU A 257 5.03 -9.45 1.20
C LEU A 257 4.22 -10.37 2.11
N THR A 258 2.93 -10.57 1.81
CA THR A 258 2.06 -11.45 2.59
C THR A 258 2.56 -12.89 2.55
N THR A 259 2.97 -13.37 1.38
CA THR A 259 3.51 -14.73 1.21
C THR A 259 4.80 -14.91 1.98
N TYR A 260 5.72 -13.95 1.89
CA TYR A 260 6.98 -13.95 2.64
C TYR A 260 6.74 -14.02 4.15
N LEU A 261 5.82 -13.21 4.67
CA LEU A 261 5.47 -13.22 6.10
C LEU A 261 4.84 -14.54 6.55
N ILE A 262 3.96 -15.13 5.74
CA ILE A 262 3.36 -16.44 6.03
C ILE A 262 4.42 -17.54 6.06
N MET A 263 5.31 -17.58 5.06
CA MET A 263 6.39 -18.58 4.99
C MET A 263 7.31 -18.47 6.21
N GLY A 264 7.71 -17.24 6.58
CA GLY A 264 8.51 -16.99 7.77
C GLY A 264 7.83 -17.45 9.07
N ALA A 265 6.51 -17.24 9.19
CA ALA A 265 5.75 -17.67 10.36
C ALA A 265 5.57 -19.20 10.44
N THR A 266 5.57 -19.91 9.31
CA THR A 266 5.44 -21.38 9.29
C THR A 266 6.78 -22.11 9.50
N GLY A 267 7.89 -21.55 9.03
CA GLY A 267 9.21 -22.20 9.11
C GLY A 267 9.74 -22.36 10.53
N THR A 268 9.34 -21.48 11.46
CA THR A 268 9.76 -21.53 12.86
C THR A 268 9.16 -22.69 13.65
N LYS A 269 8.05 -23.29 13.17
CA LYS A 269 7.42 -24.46 13.84
C LYS A 269 8.10 -25.80 13.55
N GLN A 270 8.96 -25.90 12.55
CA GLN A 270 9.66 -27.16 12.22
C GLN A 270 11.04 -27.27 12.88
N ALA A 271 11.56 -26.19 13.46
CA ALA A 271 12.88 -26.16 14.10
C ALA A 271 12.83 -26.29 15.63
N ALA A 272 11.64 -26.44 16.22
CA ALA A 272 11.40 -26.65 17.65
C ALA A 272 10.66 -27.97 17.86
#